data_AF-A0A0L8HM15-F1
#
_entry.id   AF-A0A0L8HM15-F1
#
_cell.length_a   1.000
_cell.length_b   1.000
_cell.length_c   1.000
_cell.angle_alpha   90.00
_cell.angle_beta   90.00
_cell.angle_gamma   90.00
#
_symmetry.space_group_name_H-M   'P 1'
#
loop_
_entity.id
_entity.type
_entity.pdbx_description
1 polymer ?
#
loop_
_entity_poly.entity_id
_entity_poly.type
_entity_poly.pdbx_seq_one_letter_code
_entity_poly.pdbx_strand_id
1 'polypeptide(L)'
;MFIVGEMEQRTNTAEMDTEKDNVDNRCVLDPHYDGLLAIDTACSQLYPDQPSPLQAAALQKFWLGGPDPLDYISIYSNNGKPEDNTIPAHWHYITYGFSDLYGDNRVHQFTGPGKLSGFGFELTLRLKKKGNEGNPPMWPAALLNKLATYVFQTGNILDVGDHIPWHKSVDDDPRSKSTIRHMLITEDPELTLLNTQYGTLEFRQVLGVTDDEMKSAQHWQGAGILELLKESKG
;
A
#
# COMPACT_ATOMS: atom_id res chain seq x y z
N MET A 1 -7.90 6.66 13.14
CA MET A 1 -7.31 8.02 13.04
C MET A 1 -5.81 7.85 12.88
N PHE A 2 -5.24 8.44 11.82
CA PHE A 2 -3.80 8.35 11.54
C PHE A 2 -3.03 9.49 12.21
N ILE A 3 -1.84 9.19 12.73
CA ILE A 3 -0.80 10.18 12.96
C ILE A 3 0.07 10.22 11.71
N VAL A 4 0.49 11.42 11.31
CA VAL A 4 1.38 11.63 10.17
C VAL A 4 2.73 12.11 10.70
N GLY A 5 3.80 11.45 10.28
CA GLY A 5 5.17 11.82 10.62
C GLY A 5 6.14 11.37 9.53
N GLU A 6 7.36 11.88 9.56
CA GLU A 6 8.45 11.29 8.79
C GLU A 6 8.76 9.90 9.35
N MET A 7 9.09 8.95 8.48
CA MET A 7 9.59 7.67 8.93
C MET A 7 10.94 7.89 9.63
N GLU A 8 10.93 7.90 10.97
CA GLU A 8 12.16 7.74 11.73
C GLU A 8 12.78 6.40 11.33
N GLN A 9 14.07 6.41 10.98
CA GLN A 9 14.82 5.18 10.75
C GLN A 9 14.60 4.29 11.96
N ARG A 10 13.91 3.16 11.76
CA ARG A 10 13.57 2.20 12.81
C ARG A 10 14.86 1.50 13.22
N THR A 11 15.66 2.21 14.00
CA THR A 11 16.85 1.68 14.64
C THR A 11 16.39 0.87 15.84
N ASN A 12 16.84 -0.39 15.85
CA ASN A 12 16.62 -1.41 16.85
C ASN A 12 16.58 -0.81 18.27
N THR A 13 15.38 -0.59 18.80
CA THR A 13 15.17 -0.42 20.24
C THR A 13 14.44 -1.66 20.73
N ALA A 14 15.20 -2.76 20.77
CA ALA A 14 14.96 -3.77 21.78
C ALA A 14 15.16 -3.08 23.13
N GLU A 15 14.13 -3.07 23.97
CA GLU A 15 14.28 -2.76 25.37
C GLU A 15 15.34 -3.72 25.95
N MET A 16 16.53 -3.17 26.25
CA MET A 16 17.61 -3.87 26.93
C MET A 16 17.18 -4.12 28.38
N ASP A 17 16.58 -5.28 28.62
CA ASP A 17 16.81 -5.98 29.89
C ASP A 17 18.18 -6.65 29.80
N THR A 18 19.01 -6.28 30.77
CA THR A 18 20.43 -6.62 30.87
C THR A 18 20.66 -8.12 31.04
N GLU A 19 21.48 -8.73 30.18
CA GLU A 19 22.61 -9.57 30.61
C GLU A 19 23.56 -9.86 29.44
N LYS A 20 24.86 -9.83 29.75
CA LYS A 20 25.99 -9.97 28.83
C LYS A 20 26.03 -11.40 28.26
N ASP A 21 26.25 -11.54 26.96
CA ASP A 21 27.40 -12.31 26.46
C ASP A 21 27.63 -12.08 24.95
N ASN A 22 28.91 -12.12 24.59
CA ASN A 22 29.53 -11.67 23.36
C ASN A 22 29.54 -12.78 22.29
N VAL A 23 28.76 -12.66 21.20
CA VAL A 23 28.87 -13.53 20.01
C VAL A 23 28.49 -12.78 18.71
N ASP A 24 29.43 -12.77 17.76
CA ASP A 24 29.32 -12.59 16.28
C ASP A 24 28.42 -11.45 15.73
N ASN A 25 29.06 -10.37 15.29
CA ASN A 25 28.46 -9.16 14.74
C ASN A 25 28.02 -9.31 13.26
N ARG A 26 27.25 -10.36 12.96
CA ARG A 26 26.41 -10.38 11.76
C ARG A 26 25.07 -9.78 12.16
N CYS A 27 24.61 -8.74 11.47
CA CYS A 27 23.26 -8.22 11.59
C CYS A 27 22.25 -9.31 11.20
N VAL A 28 21.99 -10.25 12.11
CA VAL A 28 20.77 -11.06 12.07
C VAL A 28 19.70 -10.10 12.54
N LEU A 29 19.03 -9.47 11.58
CA LEU A 29 17.84 -8.67 11.84
C LEU A 29 16.87 -9.53 12.64
N ASP A 30 16.26 -8.94 13.67
CA ASP A 30 15.28 -9.61 14.49
C ASP A 30 14.22 -10.25 13.56
N PRO A 31 14.05 -11.60 13.58
CA PRO A 31 13.12 -12.29 12.71
C PRO A 31 11.65 -11.95 12.98
N HIS A 32 11.35 -10.98 13.86
CA HIS A 32 10.01 -10.47 14.16
C HIS A 32 9.51 -9.33 13.24
N TYR A 33 10.30 -8.85 12.26
CA TYR A 33 9.86 -7.77 11.34
C TYR A 33 10.20 -8.00 9.86
N ASP A 34 10.42 -9.25 9.44
CA ASP A 34 10.87 -9.58 8.08
C ASP A 34 9.89 -9.11 7.00
N GLY A 35 8.58 -9.30 7.20
CA GLY A 35 7.55 -8.85 6.28
C GLY A 35 7.55 -7.34 6.07
N LEU A 36 7.66 -6.58 7.16
CA LEU A 36 7.76 -5.13 7.11
C LEU A 36 9.04 -4.67 6.39
N LEU A 37 10.18 -5.26 6.75
CA LEU A 37 11.48 -4.90 6.19
C LEU A 37 11.56 -5.23 4.69
N ALA A 38 10.93 -6.32 4.26
CA ALA A 38 10.86 -6.69 2.85
C ALA A 38 10.17 -5.59 2.02
N ILE A 39 9.05 -5.06 2.51
CA ILE A 39 8.33 -3.96 1.86
C ILE A 39 9.18 -2.68 1.89
N ASP A 40 9.77 -2.31 3.03
CA ASP A 40 10.65 -1.14 3.15
C ASP A 40 11.84 -1.22 2.19
N THR A 41 12.42 -2.42 2.03
CA THR A 41 13.53 -2.67 1.12
C THR A 41 13.12 -2.47 -0.34
N ALA A 42 11.95 -3.01 -0.74
CA ALA A 42 11.41 -2.81 -2.07
C ALA A 42 11.13 -1.32 -2.35
N CYS A 43 10.57 -0.61 -1.38
CA CYS A 43 10.32 0.83 -1.49
C CYS A 43 11.63 1.63 -1.60
N SER A 44 12.66 1.26 -0.84
CA SER A 44 13.97 1.92 -0.85
C SER A 44 14.72 1.73 -2.18
N GLN A 45 14.53 0.59 -2.84
CA GLN A 45 15.07 0.35 -4.18
C GLN A 45 14.36 1.22 -5.23
N LEU A 46 13.05 1.43 -5.07
CA LEU A 46 12.25 2.26 -5.97
C LEU A 46 12.47 3.77 -5.75
N TYR A 47 12.69 4.18 -4.49
CA TYR A 47 12.86 5.58 -4.08
C TYR A 47 14.15 5.78 -3.24
N PRO A 48 15.34 5.56 -3.83
CA PRO A 48 16.61 5.62 -3.10
C PRO A 48 16.94 7.03 -2.59
N ASP A 49 16.32 8.07 -3.16
CA ASP A 49 16.46 9.47 -2.78
C ASP A 49 15.53 9.89 -1.62
N GLN A 50 14.62 9.00 -1.19
CA GLN A 50 13.62 9.26 -0.16
C GLN A 50 13.71 8.22 0.98
N PRO A 51 14.80 8.19 1.76
CA PRO A 51 15.01 7.19 2.82
C PRO A 51 14.04 7.31 4.00
N SER A 52 13.40 8.47 4.16
CA SER A 52 12.40 8.75 5.20
C SER A 52 11.15 9.37 4.56
N PRO A 53 10.28 8.56 3.92
CA PRO A 53 9.03 9.06 3.36
C PRO A 53 8.10 9.57 4.47
N LEU A 54 7.11 10.37 4.07
CA LEU A 54 5.98 10.65 4.94
C LEU A 54 5.21 9.35 5.17
N GLN A 55 4.84 9.07 6.41
CA GLN A 55 4.11 7.86 6.77
C GLN A 55 2.86 8.21 7.58
N ALA A 56 1.71 7.69 7.15
CA ALA A 56 0.51 7.65 7.98
C ALA A 56 0.57 6.38 8.83
N ALA A 57 0.55 6.51 10.17
CA ALA A 57 0.52 5.38 11.09
C ALA A 57 -0.78 5.33 11.89
N ALA A 58 -1.33 4.14 12.11
CA ALA A 58 -2.49 3.97 12.97
C ALA A 58 -2.15 4.41 14.41
N LEU A 59 -2.96 5.31 14.99
CA LEU A 59 -2.77 5.80 16.37
C LEU A 59 -2.81 4.66 17.40
N GLN A 60 -3.74 3.72 17.21
CA GLN A 60 -3.85 2.51 18.00
C GLN A 60 -3.81 1.32 17.04
N LYS A 61 -2.91 0.40 17.30
CA LYS A 61 -2.68 -0.78 16.47
C LYS A 61 -3.90 -1.70 16.46
N PHE A 62 -4.13 -2.35 15.32
CA PHE A 62 -5.33 -3.17 15.12
C PHE A 62 -5.43 -4.33 16.12
N TRP A 63 -4.32 -5.02 16.40
CA TRP A 63 -4.27 -6.10 17.40
C TRP A 63 -4.49 -5.62 18.85
N LEU A 64 -4.41 -4.32 19.10
CA LEU A 64 -4.77 -3.71 20.38
C LEU A 64 -6.22 -3.19 20.41
N GLY A 65 -7.06 -3.59 19.44
CA GLY A 65 -8.45 -3.14 19.32
C GLY A 65 -8.61 -1.78 18.61
N GLY A 66 -7.58 -1.30 17.92
CA GLY A 66 -7.67 -0.12 17.07
C GLY A 66 -8.62 -0.31 15.88
N PRO A 67 -9.21 0.77 15.34
CA PRO A 67 -10.20 0.67 14.27
C PRO A 67 -9.59 0.52 12.87
N ASP A 68 -8.31 0.85 12.70
CA ASP A 68 -7.63 0.90 11.41
C ASP A 68 -6.77 -0.36 11.23
N PRO A 69 -7.05 -1.24 10.25
CA PRO A 69 -6.26 -2.47 10.06
C PRO A 69 -4.86 -2.23 9.51
N LEU A 70 -4.64 -1.11 8.81
CA LEU A 70 -3.33 -0.78 8.25
C LEU A 70 -2.46 -0.11 9.31
N ASP A 71 -1.32 -0.72 9.58
CA ASP A 71 -0.36 -0.15 10.53
C ASP A 71 0.29 1.10 10.01
N TYR A 72 0.64 1.07 8.72
CA TYR A 72 1.35 2.13 8.03
C TYR A 72 0.85 2.30 6.61
N ILE A 73 0.98 3.53 6.11
CA ILE A 73 0.90 3.86 4.70
C ILE A 73 2.07 4.80 4.41
N SER A 74 3.07 4.31 3.66
CA SER A 74 4.20 5.12 3.22
C SER A 74 3.80 5.92 1.98
N ILE A 75 4.22 7.18 1.91
CA ILE A 75 3.82 8.12 0.86
C ILE A 75 5.08 8.71 0.22
N TYR A 76 5.32 8.32 -1.02
CA TYR A 76 6.47 8.74 -1.81
C TYR A 76 6.09 9.78 -2.86
N SER A 77 7.03 10.68 -3.12
CA SER A 77 6.99 11.60 -4.24
C SER A 77 7.60 10.92 -5.47
N ASN A 78 6.80 10.72 -6.52
CA ASN A 78 7.31 10.23 -7.80
C ASN A 78 7.28 11.38 -8.83
N ASN A 79 8.41 11.64 -9.48
CA ASN A 79 8.54 12.71 -10.47
C ASN A 79 7.96 12.33 -11.84
N GLY A 80 7.55 11.07 -12.02
CA GLY A 80 7.10 10.53 -13.29
C GLY A 80 8.24 10.40 -14.29
N LYS A 81 7.92 10.54 -15.57
CA LYS A 81 8.88 10.58 -16.68
C LYS A 81 8.75 11.92 -17.40
N PRO A 82 9.34 13.00 -16.88
CA PRO A 82 9.21 14.34 -17.47
C PRO A 82 9.85 14.44 -18.86
N GLU A 83 10.77 13.54 -19.21
CA GLU A 83 11.52 13.55 -20.47
C GLU A 83 10.62 13.22 -21.67
N ASP A 84 9.67 12.30 -21.49
CA ASP A 84 8.75 11.83 -22.53
C ASP A 84 7.27 12.08 -22.23
N ASN A 85 6.96 12.62 -21.03
CA ASN A 85 5.62 12.96 -20.55
C ASN A 85 4.64 11.76 -20.54
N THR A 86 5.16 10.53 -20.54
CA THR A 86 4.32 9.31 -20.53
C THR A 86 3.71 9.02 -19.16
N ILE A 87 4.44 9.37 -18.09
CA ILE A 87 4.00 9.19 -16.70
C ILE A 87 4.04 10.56 -16.01
N PRO A 88 2.90 11.10 -15.57
CA PRO A 88 2.88 12.37 -14.86
C PRO A 88 3.46 12.23 -13.45
N ALA A 89 4.01 13.31 -12.91
CA ALA A 89 4.39 13.36 -11.50
C ALA A 89 3.19 13.05 -10.59
N HIS A 90 3.42 12.21 -9.57
CA HIS A 90 2.36 11.68 -8.71
C HIS A 90 2.88 11.39 -7.31
N TRP A 91 1.95 11.24 -6.37
CA TRP A 91 2.18 10.65 -5.05
C TRP A 91 1.92 9.15 -5.13
N HIS A 92 2.80 8.33 -4.56
CA HIS A 92 2.66 6.88 -4.51
C HIS A 92 2.44 6.45 -3.05
N TYR A 93 1.26 5.90 -2.75
CA TYR A 93 0.86 5.41 -1.44
C TYR A 93 1.01 3.90 -1.42
N ILE A 94 1.64 3.35 -0.39
CA ILE A 94 1.93 1.92 -0.25
C ILE A 94 1.49 1.48 1.15
N THR A 95 0.61 0.49 1.25
CA THR A 95 0.06 0.01 2.52
C THR A 95 0.94 -1.03 3.20
N TYR A 96 0.76 -1.14 4.52
CA TYR A 96 1.35 -2.17 5.36
C TYR A 96 0.26 -2.67 6.32
N GLY A 97 -0.13 -3.94 6.20
CA GLY A 97 -1.02 -4.60 7.14
C GLY A 97 -1.96 -5.63 6.51
N PHE A 98 -2.11 -5.64 5.19
CA PHE A 98 -2.81 -6.75 4.51
C PHE A 98 -1.99 -8.04 4.56
N SER A 99 -0.66 -7.91 4.44
CA SER A 99 0.30 -8.99 4.62
C SER A 99 0.64 -9.22 6.09
N ASP A 100 1.23 -10.37 6.41
CA ASP A 100 1.81 -10.61 7.72
C ASP A 100 3.11 -9.82 7.84
N LEU A 101 3.09 -8.79 8.69
CA LEU A 101 4.24 -7.90 8.91
C LEU A 101 5.20 -8.44 9.98
N TYR A 102 4.71 -9.31 10.87
CA TYR A 102 5.36 -9.62 12.15
C TYR A 102 5.62 -11.12 12.39
N GLY A 103 4.84 -12.01 11.77
CA GLY A 103 5.07 -13.46 11.85
C GLY A 103 4.71 -14.10 13.20
N ASP A 104 4.06 -13.38 14.11
CA ASP A 104 3.86 -13.80 15.51
C ASP A 104 2.39 -14.09 15.89
N ASN A 105 1.51 -14.20 14.89
CA ASN A 105 0.07 -14.44 15.07
C ASN A 105 -0.72 -13.30 15.74
N ARG A 106 -0.16 -12.09 15.87
CA ARG A 106 -0.89 -10.96 16.49
C ARG A 106 -2.10 -10.46 15.67
N VAL A 107 -2.05 -10.62 14.34
CA VAL A 107 -3.14 -10.27 13.41
C VAL A 107 -3.40 -11.43 12.46
N HIS A 108 -2.37 -11.84 11.72
CA HIS A 108 -2.44 -12.89 10.70
C HIS A 108 -1.90 -14.20 11.26
N GLN A 109 -2.54 -15.32 10.94
CA GLN A 109 -1.98 -16.63 11.27
C GLN A 109 -0.69 -16.85 10.48
N PHE A 110 0.38 -17.26 11.17
CA PHE A 110 1.65 -17.60 10.54
C PHE A 110 1.50 -18.83 9.65
N THR A 111 1.84 -18.67 8.36
CA THR A 111 1.78 -19.74 7.36
C THR A 111 3.15 -20.24 6.90
N GLY A 112 4.18 -19.41 7.05
CA GLY A 112 5.55 -19.71 6.66
C GLY A 112 5.84 -19.55 5.15
N PRO A 113 7.09 -19.82 4.72
CA PRO A 113 7.55 -19.55 3.36
C PRO A 113 6.80 -20.36 2.30
N GLY A 114 6.59 -19.75 1.12
CA GLY A 114 5.91 -20.40 -0.02
C GLY A 114 4.38 -20.51 0.13
N LYS A 115 3.80 -19.94 1.18
CA LYS A 115 2.37 -19.67 1.36
C LYS A 115 2.10 -18.16 1.26
N LEU A 116 0.85 -17.73 1.25
CA LEU A 116 0.51 -16.30 1.26
C LEU A 116 0.84 -15.69 2.62
N SER A 117 1.54 -14.56 2.64
CA SER A 117 1.75 -13.76 3.86
C SER A 117 0.48 -12.98 4.16
N GLY A 118 -0.21 -13.28 5.27
CA GLY A 118 -1.52 -12.68 5.59
C GLY A 118 -2.52 -12.89 4.45
N PHE A 119 -3.07 -11.80 3.92
CA PHE A 119 -3.94 -11.84 2.74
C PHE A 119 -3.20 -12.00 1.41
N GLY A 120 -1.87 -11.96 1.41
CA GLY A 120 -1.03 -12.22 0.23
C GLY A 120 -0.83 -11.01 -0.67
N PHE A 121 -1.21 -9.81 -0.25
CA PHE A 121 -0.99 -8.59 -1.02
C PHE A 121 -0.82 -7.37 -0.11
N GLU A 122 -0.33 -6.27 -0.68
CA GLU A 122 -0.50 -4.91 -0.17
C GLU A 122 -1.12 -4.04 -1.27
N LEU A 123 -1.89 -3.01 -0.88
CA LEU A 123 -2.44 -2.07 -1.83
C LEU A 123 -1.46 -0.93 -2.11
N THR A 124 -1.46 -0.48 -3.36
CA THR A 124 -0.82 0.77 -3.78
C THR A 124 -1.82 1.72 -4.42
N LEU A 125 -1.51 3.02 -4.44
CA LEU A 125 -2.30 4.03 -5.13
C LEU A 125 -1.40 5.12 -5.68
N ARG A 126 -1.65 5.55 -6.92
CA ARG A 126 -0.93 6.66 -7.54
C ARG A 126 -1.86 7.84 -7.78
N LEU A 127 -1.60 8.95 -7.09
CA LEU A 127 -2.38 10.18 -7.23
C LEU A 127 -1.57 11.24 -7.95
N LYS A 128 -2.02 11.64 -9.15
CA LYS A 128 -1.40 12.74 -9.91
C LYS A 128 -1.27 14.00 -9.03
N LYS A 129 -0.06 14.58 -8.99
CA LYS A 129 0.20 15.85 -8.29
C LYS A 129 -0.55 16.99 -8.97
N LYS A 130 -1.11 17.92 -8.19
CA LYS A 130 -1.71 19.15 -8.73
C LYS A 130 -0.74 20.32 -8.58
N GLY A 131 -0.29 20.88 -9.71
CA GLY A 131 0.63 22.02 -9.70
C GLY A 131 1.89 21.75 -8.88
N ASN A 132 2.29 22.71 -8.03
CA ASN A 132 3.45 22.60 -7.14
C ASN A 132 3.04 22.20 -5.71
N GLU A 133 2.20 21.17 -5.56
CA GLU A 133 1.90 20.58 -4.25
C GLU A 133 3.19 20.10 -3.57
N GLY A 134 3.55 20.74 -2.45
CA GLY A 134 4.74 20.39 -1.67
C GLY A 134 4.52 19.21 -0.71
N ASN A 135 3.27 18.90 -0.36
CA ASN A 135 2.92 17.80 0.54
C ASN A 135 1.82 16.93 -0.08
N PRO A 136 1.83 15.60 0.18
CA PRO A 136 0.78 14.71 -0.29
C PRO A 136 -0.55 14.95 0.45
N PRO A 137 -1.70 14.86 -0.24
CA PRO A 137 -3.00 14.85 0.43
C PRO A 137 -3.22 13.54 1.20
N MET A 138 -3.89 13.60 2.35
CA MET A 138 -4.07 12.42 3.22
C MET A 138 -5.33 11.61 2.94
N TRP A 139 -6.26 12.09 2.11
CA TRP A 139 -7.49 11.36 1.81
C TRP A 139 -7.26 9.95 1.22
N PRO A 140 -6.20 9.67 0.42
CA PRO A 140 -5.97 8.32 -0.10
C PRO A 140 -5.64 7.33 1.02
N ALA A 141 -4.95 7.76 2.08
CA ALA A 141 -4.70 6.93 3.25
C ALA A 141 -6.02 6.51 3.93
N ALA A 142 -6.98 7.44 4.04
CA ALA A 142 -8.31 7.14 4.58
C ALA A 142 -9.11 6.20 3.65
N LEU A 143 -9.00 6.36 2.34
CA LEU A 143 -9.62 5.46 1.36
C LEU A 143 -9.07 4.03 1.48
N LEU A 144 -7.74 3.88 1.47
CA LEU A 144 -7.06 2.59 1.58
C LEU A 144 -7.42 1.86 2.87
N ASN A 145 -7.60 2.58 3.99
CA ASN A 145 -8.07 1.97 5.23
C ASN A 145 -9.53 1.50 5.19
N LYS A 146 -10.41 2.18 4.46
CA LYS A 146 -11.78 1.69 4.27
C LYS A 146 -11.78 0.40 3.46
N LEU A 147 -10.92 0.29 2.45
CA LEU A 147 -10.72 -0.96 1.70
C LEU A 147 -10.16 -2.06 2.61
N ALA A 148 -9.16 -1.76 3.43
CA ALA A 148 -8.63 -2.71 4.41
C ALA A 148 -9.72 -3.18 5.38
N THR A 149 -10.48 -2.24 5.95
CA THR A 149 -11.60 -2.55 6.85
C THR A 149 -12.60 -3.51 6.19
N TYR A 150 -12.95 -3.27 4.92
CA TYR A 150 -13.83 -4.16 4.17
C TYR A 150 -13.25 -5.59 4.05
N VAL A 151 -11.98 -5.73 3.63
CA VAL A 151 -11.33 -7.04 3.49
C VAL A 151 -11.26 -7.76 4.83
N PHE A 152 -10.83 -7.08 5.89
CA PHE A 152 -10.73 -7.66 7.24
C PHE A 152 -12.09 -8.08 7.82
N GLN A 153 -13.16 -7.34 7.54
CA GLN A 153 -14.50 -7.64 8.05
C GLN A 153 -15.20 -8.76 7.26
N THR A 154 -14.96 -8.84 5.96
CA THR A 154 -15.71 -9.74 5.07
C THR A 154 -14.93 -10.99 4.67
N GLY A 155 -13.60 -10.94 4.72
CA GLY A 155 -12.72 -11.96 4.15
C GLY A 155 -12.65 -11.93 2.62
N ASN A 156 -13.33 -10.98 1.95
CA ASN A 156 -13.32 -10.87 0.50
C ASN A 156 -12.00 -10.23 0.04
N ILE A 157 -11.12 -11.04 -0.53
CA ILE A 157 -9.83 -10.63 -1.09
C ILE A 157 -10.05 -9.80 -2.36
N LEU A 158 -9.29 -8.73 -2.51
CA LEU A 158 -9.31 -7.86 -3.69
C LEU A 158 -8.25 -8.30 -4.69
N ASP A 159 -8.62 -8.95 -5.78
CA ASP A 159 -7.70 -9.52 -6.77
C ASP A 159 -7.57 -8.65 -8.03
N VAL A 160 -6.52 -8.88 -8.81
CA VAL A 160 -6.30 -8.19 -10.10
C VAL A 160 -7.48 -8.44 -11.04
N GLY A 161 -8.03 -7.36 -11.58
CA GLY A 161 -9.24 -7.39 -12.41
C GLY A 161 -10.53 -7.16 -11.63
N ASP A 162 -10.50 -7.13 -10.30
CA ASP A 162 -11.66 -6.79 -9.51
C ASP A 162 -12.07 -5.33 -9.71
N HIS A 163 -13.37 -5.11 -9.55
CA HIS A 163 -13.98 -3.80 -9.62
C HIS A 163 -14.71 -3.52 -8.31
N ILE A 164 -14.56 -2.32 -7.78
CA ILE A 164 -15.09 -1.90 -6.49
C ILE A 164 -16.09 -0.77 -6.73
N PRO A 165 -17.41 -1.08 -6.72
CA PRO A 165 -18.42 -0.05 -6.81
C PRO A 165 -18.40 0.84 -5.56
N TRP A 166 -18.03 2.12 -5.73
CA TRP A 166 -17.94 3.07 -4.61
C TRP A 166 -19.11 4.06 -4.57
N HIS A 167 -19.65 4.43 -5.75
CA HIS A 167 -20.86 5.25 -5.93
C HIS A 167 -20.80 6.66 -5.33
N LYS A 168 -19.62 7.13 -4.91
CA LYS A 168 -19.34 8.47 -4.41
C LYS A 168 -17.94 8.91 -4.84
N SER A 169 -17.62 10.19 -4.70
CA SER A 169 -16.27 10.67 -5.01
C SER A 169 -15.23 9.92 -4.17
N VAL A 170 -14.16 9.45 -4.79
CA VAL A 170 -13.11 8.68 -4.08
C VAL A 170 -12.37 9.47 -3.01
N ASP A 171 -12.39 10.81 -3.11
CA ASP A 171 -11.82 11.73 -2.11
C ASP A 171 -12.77 12.03 -0.94
N ASP A 172 -14.00 11.51 -0.98
CA ASP A 172 -15.06 11.74 0.02
C ASP A 172 -15.35 13.23 0.32
N ASP A 173 -14.89 14.18 -0.51
CA ASP A 173 -15.27 15.59 -0.37
C ASP A 173 -16.56 15.85 -1.16
N PRO A 174 -17.67 16.23 -0.50
CA PRO A 174 -18.95 16.48 -1.16
C PRO A 174 -18.91 17.68 -2.12
N ARG A 175 -17.89 18.54 -2.04
CA ARG A 175 -17.66 19.66 -2.94
C ARG A 175 -16.74 19.30 -4.10
N SER A 176 -16.15 18.10 -4.09
CA SER A 176 -15.31 17.61 -5.17
C SER A 176 -16.12 17.50 -6.45
N LYS A 177 -15.55 18.02 -7.54
CA LYS A 177 -16.08 17.86 -8.90
C LYS A 177 -15.46 16.65 -9.61
N SER A 178 -14.78 15.78 -8.88
CA SER A 178 -14.18 14.58 -9.44
C SER A 178 -15.25 13.68 -10.05
N THR A 179 -15.01 13.21 -11.27
CA THR A 179 -15.84 12.22 -11.94
C THR A 179 -15.45 10.79 -11.56
N ILE A 180 -14.37 10.62 -10.79
CA ILE A 180 -13.87 9.32 -10.33
C ILE A 180 -14.72 8.85 -9.15
N ARG A 181 -15.52 7.82 -9.39
CA ARG A 181 -16.55 7.35 -8.44
C ARG A 181 -16.49 5.86 -8.13
N HIS A 182 -15.50 5.16 -8.70
CA HIS A 182 -15.28 3.74 -8.48
C HIS A 182 -13.80 3.41 -8.56
N MET A 183 -13.45 2.15 -8.31
CA MET A 183 -12.08 1.66 -8.40
C MET A 183 -12.00 0.35 -9.16
N LEU A 184 -10.87 0.11 -9.82
CA LEU A 184 -10.43 -1.18 -10.32
C LEU A 184 -9.15 -1.58 -9.58
N ILE A 185 -8.87 -2.88 -9.54
CA ILE A 185 -7.62 -3.43 -9.01
C ILE A 185 -6.76 -3.93 -10.17
N THR A 186 -5.50 -3.53 -10.18
CA THR A 186 -4.49 -3.95 -11.17
C THR A 186 -3.19 -4.28 -10.47
N GLU A 187 -2.26 -4.93 -11.16
CA GLU A 187 -0.87 -5.07 -10.69
C GLU A 187 -0.20 -3.70 -10.54
N ASP A 188 0.63 -3.51 -9.51
CA ASP A 188 1.53 -2.35 -9.46
C ASP A 188 2.60 -2.46 -10.57
N PRO A 189 2.84 -1.40 -11.36
CA PRO A 189 3.77 -1.48 -12.48
C PRO A 189 5.25 -1.49 -12.09
N GLU A 190 5.60 -1.12 -10.86
CA GLU A 190 7.00 -0.98 -10.40
C GLU A 190 7.34 -1.94 -9.25
N LEU A 191 6.40 -2.17 -8.34
CA LEU A 191 6.59 -3.07 -7.20
C LEU A 191 6.13 -4.49 -7.55
N THR A 192 7.01 -5.47 -7.35
CA THR A 192 6.79 -6.86 -7.74
C THR A 192 6.61 -7.78 -6.53
N LEU A 193 6.31 -9.06 -6.79
CA LEU A 193 6.14 -10.11 -5.78
C LEU A 193 7.35 -10.17 -4.82
N LEU A 194 7.08 -10.13 -3.52
CA LEU A 194 8.07 -10.33 -2.47
C LEU A 194 7.91 -11.71 -1.85
N ASN A 195 9.05 -12.30 -1.49
CA ASN A 195 9.13 -13.53 -0.72
C ASN A 195 9.71 -13.19 0.64
N THR A 196 8.96 -13.51 1.70
CA THR A 196 9.35 -13.28 3.10
C THR A 196 9.35 -14.62 3.85
N GLN A 197 9.89 -14.64 5.06
CA GLN A 197 9.79 -15.80 5.95
C GLN A 197 8.34 -16.12 6.34
N TYR A 198 7.44 -15.14 6.25
CA TYR A 198 6.05 -15.28 6.64
C TYR A 198 5.14 -15.70 5.49
N GLY A 199 5.66 -15.63 4.26
CA GLY A 199 4.96 -15.98 3.03
C GLY A 199 5.26 -15.01 1.89
N THR A 200 4.51 -15.15 0.81
CA THR A 200 4.60 -14.32 -0.38
C THR A 200 3.54 -13.22 -0.35
N LEU A 201 3.87 -12.04 -0.84
CA LEU A 201 2.93 -10.95 -1.05
C LEU A 201 3.22 -10.25 -2.38
N GLU A 202 2.17 -9.75 -3.04
CA GLU A 202 2.29 -8.90 -4.22
C GLU A 202 1.71 -7.50 -3.97
N PHE A 203 1.93 -6.58 -4.91
CA PHE A 203 1.40 -5.22 -4.83
C PHE A 203 0.28 -5.03 -5.84
N ARG A 204 -0.87 -4.59 -5.34
CA ARG A 204 -2.10 -4.38 -6.12
C ARG A 204 -2.47 -2.91 -6.11
N GLN A 205 -2.38 -2.27 -7.27
CA GLN A 205 -2.70 -0.86 -7.42
C GLN A 205 -4.21 -0.62 -7.55
N VAL A 206 -4.71 0.29 -6.73
CA VAL A 206 -6.07 0.83 -6.81
C VAL A 206 -6.10 1.91 -7.90
N LEU A 207 -6.91 1.68 -8.93
CA LEU A 207 -7.13 2.61 -10.04
C LEU A 207 -8.51 3.24 -9.95
N GLY A 208 -8.58 4.55 -9.74
CA GLY A 208 -9.85 5.27 -9.75
C GLY A 208 -10.43 5.38 -11.17
N VAL A 209 -11.71 5.03 -11.32
CA VAL A 209 -12.45 5.10 -12.59
C VAL A 209 -13.80 5.84 -12.46
N THR A 210 -14.29 6.34 -13.58
CA THR A 210 -15.60 6.97 -13.74
C THR A 210 -16.72 5.93 -13.81
N ASP A 211 -17.99 6.38 -13.74
CA ASP A 211 -19.16 5.50 -13.90
C ASP A 211 -19.16 4.78 -15.27
N ASP A 212 -18.73 5.46 -16.33
CA ASP A 212 -18.78 4.89 -17.70
C ASP A 212 -17.64 3.89 -17.95
N GLU A 213 -16.45 4.15 -17.40
CA GLU A 213 -15.35 3.19 -17.38
C GLU A 213 -15.71 1.96 -16.54
N MET A 214 -16.39 2.15 -15.38
CA MET A 214 -16.87 1.04 -14.54
C MET A 214 -17.88 0.17 -15.29
N LYS A 215 -18.90 0.77 -15.94
CA LYS A 215 -19.84 0.01 -16.77
C LYS A 215 -19.09 -0.77 -17.85
N SER A 216 -18.13 -0.13 -18.51
CA SER A 216 -17.33 -0.80 -19.56
C SER A 216 -16.58 -2.01 -18.99
N ALA A 217 -15.93 -1.88 -17.83
CA ALA A 217 -15.26 -2.99 -17.16
C ALA A 217 -16.22 -4.14 -16.77
N GLN A 218 -17.43 -3.83 -16.29
CA GLN A 218 -18.41 -4.85 -15.89
C GLN A 218 -19.00 -5.64 -17.06
N HIS A 219 -19.14 -5.03 -18.23
CA HIS A 219 -19.65 -5.71 -19.42
C HIS A 219 -18.58 -6.56 -20.12
N TRP A 220 -17.30 -6.38 -19.79
CA TRP A 220 -16.17 -6.93 -20.53
C TRP A 220 -15.37 -7.92 -19.68
N GLN A 221 -15.92 -9.11 -19.44
CA GLN A 221 -15.18 -10.28 -18.93
C GLN A 221 -14.18 -10.83 -19.99
N GLY A 222 -13.31 -9.96 -20.52
CA GLY A 222 -12.31 -10.29 -21.53
C GLY A 222 -11.20 -9.23 -21.59
N ALA A 223 -10.24 -9.33 -20.67
CA ALA A 223 -8.81 -8.92 -20.70
C ALA A 223 -8.33 -7.60 -21.37
N GLY A 224 -9.16 -6.68 -21.86
CA GLY A 224 -8.72 -5.63 -22.80
C GLY A 224 -8.54 -4.19 -22.30
N ILE A 225 -8.96 -3.83 -21.08
CA ILE A 225 -9.08 -2.40 -20.70
C ILE A 225 -7.83 -1.80 -20.03
N LEU A 226 -6.96 -2.61 -19.41
CA LEU A 226 -5.71 -2.07 -18.81
C LEU A 226 -4.76 -1.50 -19.88
N GLU A 227 -4.86 -1.94 -21.13
CA GLU A 227 -4.14 -1.31 -22.26
C GLU A 227 -4.83 -0.03 -22.74
N LEU A 228 -6.16 0.00 -22.82
CA LEU A 228 -6.89 1.20 -23.29
C LEU A 228 -6.80 2.39 -22.32
N LEU A 229 -6.73 2.16 -21.00
CA LEU A 229 -6.49 3.24 -20.02
C LEU A 229 -5.05 3.77 -20.06
N LYS A 230 -4.09 2.98 -20.59
CA LYS A 230 -2.73 3.46 -20.90
C LYS A 230 -2.73 4.31 -22.18
N GLU A 231 -3.61 4.00 -23.15
CA GLU A 231 -3.68 4.69 -24.45
C GLU A 231 -4.57 5.96 -24.46
N SER A 232 -5.55 6.08 -23.56
CA SER A 232 -6.51 7.20 -23.53
C SER A 232 -5.96 8.54 -23.01
N LYS A 233 -4.64 8.69 -22.85
CA LYS A 233 -4.00 9.99 -22.57
C LYS A 233 -3.15 10.45 -23.75
N GLY A 234 -3.83 10.73 -24.86
CA GLY A 234 -3.41 11.68 -25.88
C GLY A 234 -4.10 13.03 -25.67
#